data_AF-A0A9C9GAH4-F1
#
_entry.id   AF-A0A9C9GAH4-F1
#
_cell.length_a   1.000
_cell.length_b   1.000
_cell.length_c   1.000
_cell.angle_alpha   90.00
_cell.angle_beta   90.00
_cell.angle_gamma   90.00
#
_symmetry.space_group_name_H-M   'P 1'
#
loop_
_entity.id
_entity.type
_entity.pdbx_description
1 polymer ?
#
loop_
_entity_poly.entity_id
_entity_poly.type
_entity_poly.pdbx_seq_one_letter_code
_entity_poly.pdbx_strand_id
1 'polypeptide(L)'
;MSQQNRVKIRENGPLLCTGEIEVCAPDGHMYGKGDNIALCRCGASQNKPFCDGSHRDSGFEDDGIVVGISSDDLEGDGPLIITVHSNAMLVAKGPMTIVSADGSIAATRNKAAFCRCGYSARKPFCDGSHKEAGFED
;
A
#
# COMPACT_ATOMS: atom_id res chain seq x y z
N MET A 1 19.75 -14.53 3.89
CA MET A 1 18.50 -14.24 4.63
C MET A 1 17.74 -13.24 3.79
N SER A 2 16.66 -13.65 3.11
CA SER A 2 15.79 -12.71 2.40
C SER A 2 15.21 -11.74 3.43
N GLN A 3 15.28 -10.43 3.16
CA GLN A 3 14.60 -9.46 4.00
C GLN A 3 13.09 -9.72 3.89
N GLN A 4 12.41 -9.92 5.01
CA GLN A 4 10.97 -10.15 5.02
C GLN A 4 10.25 -8.92 4.45
N ASN A 5 9.28 -9.12 3.55
CA ASN A 5 8.54 -8.00 2.97
C ASN A 5 7.75 -7.27 4.06
N ARG A 6 7.78 -5.94 4.03
CA ARG A 6 7.05 -5.08 4.96
C ARG A 6 6.31 -4.00 4.21
N VAL A 7 5.11 -3.68 4.68
CA VAL A 7 4.36 -2.51 4.26
C VAL A 7 4.19 -1.62 5.48
N LYS A 8 5.03 -0.58 5.59
CA LYS A 8 4.91 0.42 6.65
C LYS A 8 3.98 1.54 6.22
N ILE A 9 2.95 1.79 7.02
CA ILE A 9 2.06 2.92 6.82
C ILE A 9 2.72 4.15 7.44
N ARG A 10 2.96 5.19 6.64
CA ARG A 10 3.45 6.46 7.16
C ARG A 10 2.26 7.33 7.55
N GLU A 11 2.32 7.92 8.75
CA GLU A 11 1.43 9.00 9.17
C GLU A 11 1.39 10.09 8.10
N ASN A 12 0.17 10.50 7.71
CA ASN A 12 -0.11 11.50 6.68
C ASN A 12 0.66 11.27 5.36
N GLY A 13 1.01 10.00 5.09
CA GLY A 13 2.03 9.69 4.10
C GLY A 13 1.80 8.37 3.36
N PRO A 14 2.79 7.94 2.57
CA PRO A 14 2.67 6.80 1.68
C PRO A 14 2.66 5.46 2.41
N LEU A 15 2.41 4.40 1.64
CA LEU A 15 2.80 3.05 2.01
C LEU A 15 4.28 2.86 1.63
N LEU A 16 5.14 2.63 2.61
CA LEU A 16 6.54 2.33 2.39
C LEU A 16 6.73 0.81 2.36
N CYS A 17 6.94 0.27 1.16
CA CYS A 17 7.15 -1.15 0.92
C CYS A 17 8.65 -1.44 0.89
N THR A 18 9.12 -2.35 1.75
CA THR A 18 10.52 -2.80 1.80
C THR A 18 10.59 -4.31 1.67
N GLY A 19 11.58 -4.84 0.95
CA GLY A 19 11.70 -6.28 0.68
C GLY A 19 12.19 -6.51 -0.74
N GLU A 20 11.66 -7.50 -1.45
CA GLU A 20 11.78 -7.60 -2.90
C GLU A 20 10.41 -7.22 -3.49
N ILE A 21 10.30 -6.07 -4.15
CA ILE A 21 9.01 -5.50 -4.54
C ILE A 21 8.92 -5.40 -6.06
N GLU A 22 7.78 -5.85 -6.60
CA GLU A 22 7.41 -5.66 -8.00
C GLU A 22 6.07 -4.93 -8.09
N VAL A 23 5.97 -3.92 -8.95
CA VAL A 23 4.76 -3.14 -9.15
C VAL A 23 4.30 -3.30 -10.60
N CYS A 24 3.11 -3.85 -10.79
CA CYS A 24 2.57 -4.19 -12.09
C CYS A 24 1.07 -3.87 -12.22
N ALA A 25 0.56 -3.83 -13.45
CA ALA A 25 -0.88 -3.80 -13.74
C ALA A 25 -1.44 -5.24 -13.86
N PRO A 26 -2.78 -5.42 -13.88
CA PRO A 26 -3.40 -6.74 -14.00
C PRO A 26 -3.06 -7.49 -15.31
N ASP A 27 -2.73 -6.75 -16.38
CA ASP A 27 -2.29 -7.31 -17.67
C ASP A 27 -0.79 -7.68 -17.70
N GLY A 28 -0.08 -7.45 -16.59
CA GLY A 28 1.36 -7.70 -16.46
C GLY A 28 2.26 -6.53 -16.86
N HIS A 29 1.72 -5.37 -17.26
CA HIS A 29 2.54 -4.18 -17.49
C HIS A 29 3.31 -3.80 -16.21
N MET A 30 4.64 -3.69 -16.31
CA MET A 30 5.51 -3.38 -15.17
C MET A 30 5.68 -1.87 -15.01
N TYR A 31 5.28 -1.34 -13.85
CA TYR A 31 5.59 0.03 -13.47
C TYR A 31 7.00 0.16 -12.90
N GLY A 32 7.48 -0.86 -12.18
CA GLY A 32 8.81 -0.84 -11.58
C GLY A 32 9.07 -1.99 -10.63
N LYS A 33 10.33 -2.08 -10.18
CA LYS A 33 10.78 -3.03 -9.16
C LYS A 33 11.87 -2.40 -8.30
N GLY A 34 12.02 -2.87 -7.08
CA GLY A 34 13.02 -2.35 -6.15
C GLY A 34 12.89 -2.97 -4.77
N ASP A 35 13.78 -2.58 -3.87
CA ASP A 35 13.79 -3.06 -2.49
C ASP A 35 13.15 -2.10 -1.49
N ASN A 36 12.88 -0.88 -1.95
CA ASN A 36 12.28 0.21 -1.18
C ASN A 36 11.43 1.09 -2.10
N ILE A 37 10.11 0.93 -2.04
CA ILE A 37 9.16 1.65 -2.90
C ILE A 37 8.14 2.38 -2.02
N ALA A 38 7.93 3.67 -2.28
CA ALA A 38 6.85 4.44 -1.68
C ALA A 38 5.65 4.49 -2.63
N LEU A 39 4.51 3.95 -2.23
CA LEU A 39 3.27 3.95 -3.00
C LEU A 39 2.32 5.03 -2.49
N CYS A 40 1.67 5.73 -3.41
CA CYS A 40 0.72 6.78 -3.09
C CYS A 40 -0.44 6.20 -2.26
N ARG A 41 -0.78 6.90 -1.18
CA ARG A 41 -1.93 6.58 -0.32
C ARG A 41 -2.96 7.71 -0.26
N CYS A 42 -2.55 8.92 -0.63
CA CYS A 42 -3.35 10.14 -0.53
C CYS A 42 -4.19 10.46 -1.76
N GLY A 43 -3.93 9.82 -2.91
CA GLY A 43 -4.62 10.11 -4.17
C GLY A 43 -4.09 11.32 -4.95
N ALA A 44 -3.25 12.17 -4.36
CA ALA A 44 -2.84 13.44 -4.98
C ALA A 44 -1.57 13.37 -5.86
N SER A 45 -0.84 12.26 -5.84
CA SER A 45 0.42 12.16 -6.60
C SER A 45 0.20 12.36 -8.09
N GLN A 46 1.14 13.02 -8.77
CA GLN A 46 1.22 13.16 -10.22
C GLN A 46 2.09 12.06 -10.87
N ASN A 47 2.69 11.18 -10.07
CA ASN A 47 3.49 10.04 -10.51
C ASN A 47 2.90 8.71 -10.00
N LYS A 48 1.58 8.58 -10.02
CA LYS A 48 0.89 7.36 -9.58
C LYS A 48 1.38 6.15 -10.38
N PRO A 49 1.48 4.96 -9.77
CA PRO A 49 1.06 4.59 -8.41
C PRO A 49 2.05 5.02 -7.30
N PHE A 50 3.19 5.61 -7.65
CA PHE A 50 4.25 5.96 -6.71
C PHE A 50 3.92 7.24 -5.94
N CYS A 51 4.56 7.42 -4.80
CA CYS A 51 4.50 8.66 -4.04
C CYS A 51 5.59 9.63 -4.51
N ASP A 52 5.21 10.86 -4.80
CA ASP A 52 6.09 11.98 -5.19
C ASP A 52 6.20 13.07 -4.11
N GLY A 53 5.51 12.91 -2.99
CA GLY A 53 5.48 13.90 -1.90
C GLY A 53 4.23 14.77 -1.84
N SER A 54 3.34 14.73 -2.83
CA SER A 54 2.12 15.58 -2.86
C SER A 54 1.20 15.42 -1.64
N HIS A 55 1.34 14.34 -0.86
CA HIS A 55 0.60 14.15 0.40
C HIS A 55 0.78 15.32 1.37
N ARG A 56 1.96 15.96 1.37
CA ARG A 56 2.29 17.09 2.27
C ARG A 56 1.44 18.33 2.02
N ASP A 57 1.03 18.54 0.77
CA ASP A 57 0.30 19.74 0.34
C ASP A 57 -1.18 19.44 0.03
N SER A 58 -1.56 18.16 -0.06
CA SER A 58 -2.93 17.73 -0.41
C SER A 58 -3.94 17.79 0.75
N GLY A 59 -3.49 18.06 1.98
CA GLY A 59 -4.33 17.97 3.18
C GLY A 59 -4.70 16.53 3.56
N PHE A 60 -3.87 15.54 3.19
CA PHE A 60 -4.12 14.15 3.52
C PHE A 60 -3.85 13.88 5.00
N GLU A 61 -4.90 13.51 5.73
CA GLU A 61 -4.85 13.21 7.16
C GLU A 61 -5.17 11.74 7.42
N ASP A 62 -4.24 11.05 8.07
CA ASP A 62 -4.40 9.68 8.55
C ASP A 62 -3.23 9.33 9.50
N ASP A 63 -3.53 8.90 10.72
CA ASP A 63 -2.52 8.61 11.75
C ASP A 63 -1.59 7.42 11.40
N GLY A 64 -1.99 6.58 10.44
CA GLY A 64 -1.26 5.38 10.05
C GLY A 64 -1.24 4.29 11.12
N ILE A 65 -2.15 4.34 12.09
CA ILE A 65 -2.30 3.35 13.16
C ILE A 65 -3.36 2.32 12.74
N VAL A 66 -3.02 1.05 12.88
CA VAL A 66 -3.89 -0.06 12.51
C VAL A 66 -3.95 -1.03 13.66
N VAL A 67 -5.16 -1.23 14.17
CA VAL A 67 -5.44 -2.11 15.30
C VAL A 67 -6.62 -3.01 14.97
N GLY A 68 -6.70 -4.16 15.66
CA GLY A 68 -7.89 -5.02 15.60
C GLY A 68 -8.06 -5.77 14.27
N ILE A 69 -6.98 -5.99 13.52
CA ILE A 69 -6.98 -6.89 12.37
C ILE A 69 -6.29 -8.20 12.75
N SER A 70 -6.79 -9.32 12.22
CA SER A 70 -6.15 -10.63 12.46
C SER A 70 -4.76 -10.69 11.82
N SER A 71 -4.02 -11.77 12.07
CA SER A 71 -2.81 -12.14 11.35
C SER A 71 -3.05 -13.45 10.60
N ASP A 72 -2.42 -13.59 9.44
CA ASP A 72 -2.35 -14.86 8.71
C ASP A 72 -1.05 -15.58 9.11
N ASP A 73 -1.06 -16.92 9.03
CA ASP A 73 0.19 -17.67 8.95
C ASP A 73 0.86 -17.37 7.61
N LEU A 74 2.12 -16.94 7.65
CA LEU A 74 2.84 -16.56 6.43
C LEU A 74 3.24 -17.81 5.64
N GLU A 75 2.92 -17.82 4.36
CA GLU A 75 3.19 -18.93 3.45
C GLU A 75 4.20 -18.50 2.37
N GLY A 76 5.22 -19.34 2.17
CA GLY A 76 6.20 -19.17 1.09
C GLY A 76 7.23 -18.07 1.33
N ASP A 77 7.99 -17.80 0.27
CA ASP A 77 8.97 -16.73 0.16
C ASP A 77 8.83 -16.02 -1.20
N GLY A 78 9.65 -15.01 -1.44
CA GLY A 78 9.70 -14.29 -2.71
C GLY A 78 9.13 -12.87 -2.65
N PRO A 79 8.96 -12.25 -3.83
CA PRO A 79 8.64 -10.84 -3.93
C PRO A 79 7.23 -10.52 -3.45
N LEU A 80 7.07 -9.33 -2.89
CA LEU A 80 5.77 -8.71 -2.72
C LEU A 80 5.32 -8.11 -4.06
N ILE A 81 4.34 -8.74 -4.68
CA ILE A 81 3.74 -8.26 -5.93
C ILE A 81 2.64 -7.25 -5.60
N ILE A 82 2.81 -6.03 -6.06
CA ILE A 82 1.84 -4.93 -5.97
C ILE A 82 1.14 -4.79 -7.31
N THR A 83 -0.11 -5.22 -7.41
CA THR A 83 -0.96 -5.01 -8.58
C THR A 83 -1.73 -3.70 -8.46
N VAL A 84 -1.54 -2.80 -9.42
CA VAL A 84 -2.21 -1.50 -9.53
C VAL A 84 -3.50 -1.66 -10.30
N HIS A 85 -4.65 -1.59 -9.62
CA HIS A 85 -5.92 -1.54 -10.32
C HIS A 85 -6.24 -0.08 -10.68
N SER A 86 -6.36 0.21 -11.97
CA SER A 86 -6.72 1.54 -12.50
C SER A 86 -8.00 2.05 -11.85
N ASN A 87 -8.01 3.34 -11.48
CA ASN A 87 -9.07 4.06 -10.78
C ASN A 87 -9.52 3.40 -9.46
N ALA A 88 -8.68 2.52 -8.88
CA ALA A 88 -9.03 1.70 -7.73
C ALA A 88 -7.84 1.46 -6.79
N MET A 89 -7.80 0.30 -6.14
CA MET A 89 -6.85 -0.05 -5.07
C MET A 89 -5.49 -0.54 -5.60
N LEU A 90 -4.56 -0.69 -4.66
CA LEU A 90 -3.38 -1.53 -4.82
C LEU A 90 -3.66 -2.89 -4.18
N VAL A 91 -3.36 -3.98 -4.87
CA VAL A 91 -3.45 -5.34 -4.32
C VAL A 91 -2.04 -5.87 -4.11
N ALA A 92 -1.65 -6.02 -2.86
CA ALA A 92 -0.39 -6.65 -2.48
C ALA A 92 -0.59 -8.17 -2.32
N LYS A 93 0.29 -8.98 -2.92
CA LYS A 93 0.32 -10.44 -2.80
C LYS A 93 1.73 -10.91 -2.51
N GLY A 94 1.84 -11.85 -1.57
CA GLY A 94 3.10 -12.35 -1.04
C GLY A 94 3.14 -12.19 0.48
N PRO A 95 4.00 -12.97 1.18
CA PRO A 95 4.10 -12.90 2.63
C PRO A 95 4.61 -11.53 3.04
N MET A 96 3.85 -10.79 3.84
CA MET A 96 4.20 -9.45 4.30
C MET A 96 3.82 -9.20 5.76
N THR A 97 4.59 -8.32 6.39
CA THR A 97 4.26 -7.72 7.69
C THR A 97 3.76 -6.29 7.46
N ILE A 98 2.55 -5.99 7.93
CA ILE A 98 1.98 -4.64 7.93
C ILE A 98 2.41 -3.95 9.22
N VAL A 99 3.01 -2.77 9.09
CA VAL A 99 3.59 -2.02 10.20
C VAL A 99 2.94 -0.65 10.28
N SER A 100 2.45 -0.29 11.46
CA SER A 100 1.86 1.03 11.71
C SER A 100 2.92 2.13 11.75
N ALA A 101 2.47 3.39 11.74
CA ALA A 101 3.34 4.56 11.75
C ALA A 101 4.29 4.57 12.95
N ASP A 102 3.78 4.21 14.12
CA ASP A 102 4.51 4.08 15.39
C ASP A 102 5.52 2.92 15.43
N GLY A 103 5.50 2.04 14.42
CA GLY A 103 6.38 0.89 14.31
C GLY A 103 5.82 -0.41 14.90
N SER A 104 4.62 -0.38 15.50
CA SER A 104 3.94 -1.60 15.92
C SER A 104 3.57 -2.49 14.72
N ILE A 105 3.58 -3.80 14.94
CA ILE A 105 3.13 -4.76 13.93
C ILE A 105 1.61 -4.83 14.02
N ALA A 106 0.93 -4.43 12.94
CA ALA A 106 -0.51 -4.46 12.86
C ALA A 106 -1.03 -5.88 12.53
N ALA A 107 -0.39 -6.53 11.55
CA ALA A 107 -0.71 -7.90 11.13
C ALA A 107 0.37 -8.49 10.23
N THR A 108 0.36 -9.82 10.11
CA THR A 108 0.93 -10.53 8.95
C THR A 108 -0.18 -10.89 7.96
N ARG A 109 0.13 -10.84 6.66
CA ARG A 109 -0.80 -11.13 5.56
C ARG A 109 -0.08 -11.78 4.40
N ASN A 110 -0.78 -12.67 3.68
CA ASN A 110 -0.33 -13.14 2.36
C ASN A 110 -0.95 -12.32 1.20
N LYS A 111 -2.01 -11.54 1.50
CA LYS A 111 -2.68 -10.66 0.56
C LYS A 111 -3.39 -9.51 1.29
N ALA A 112 -3.34 -8.30 0.72
CA ALA A 112 -4.13 -7.16 1.20
C ALA A 112 -4.47 -6.22 0.05
N ALA A 113 -5.62 -5.54 0.16
CA ALA A 113 -6.01 -4.46 -0.74
C ALA A 113 -5.86 -3.12 -0.01
N PHE A 114 -4.92 -2.29 -0.47
CA PHE A 114 -4.65 -0.99 0.12
C PHE A 114 -5.36 0.14 -0.65
N CYS A 115 -5.93 1.06 0.11
CA CYS A 115 -6.45 2.31 -0.44
C CYS A 115 -5.29 3.16 -0.96
N ARG A 116 -5.47 3.73 -2.15
CA ARG A 116 -4.59 4.77 -2.67
C ARG A 116 -5.31 6.03 -3.14
N CYS A 117 -6.64 6.05 -3.08
CA CYS A 117 -7.45 7.21 -3.48
C CYS A 117 -7.49 8.30 -2.40
N GLY A 118 -7.13 7.99 -1.14
CA GLY A 118 -7.23 8.92 -0.02
C GLY A 118 -8.60 8.97 0.68
N TYR A 119 -9.63 8.31 0.16
CA TYR A 119 -11.02 8.45 0.65
C TYR A 119 -11.58 7.26 1.44
N SER A 120 -10.83 6.17 1.61
CA SER A 120 -11.31 5.03 2.42
C SER A 120 -11.65 5.47 3.85
N ALA A 121 -12.75 4.96 4.40
CA ALA A 121 -13.08 5.07 5.82
C ALA A 121 -12.39 3.99 6.66
N ARG A 122 -11.74 3.02 5.99
CA ARG A 122 -11.01 1.90 6.61
C ARG A 122 -9.54 1.92 6.24
N LYS A 123 -8.95 3.12 6.10
CA LYS A 123 -7.53 3.29 5.81
C LYS A 123 -6.69 2.48 6.79
N PRO A 124 -5.58 1.88 6.32
CA PRO A 124 -4.99 1.99 4.98
C PRO A 124 -5.65 1.06 3.95
N PHE A 125 -6.68 0.29 4.30
CA PHE A 125 -7.29 -0.70 3.42
C PHE A 125 -8.33 -0.09 2.49
N CYS A 126 -8.54 -0.73 1.34
CA CYS A 126 -9.61 -0.34 0.42
C CYS A 126 -10.96 -0.87 0.92
N ASP A 127 -11.97 0.00 0.90
CA ASP A 127 -13.37 -0.28 1.24
C ASP A 127 -14.33 -0.02 0.06
N GLY A 128 -13.81 0.38 -1.10
CA GLY A 128 -14.60 0.70 -2.30
C GLY A 128 -14.85 2.18 -2.55
N SER A 129 -14.49 3.08 -1.62
CA SER A 129 -14.79 4.52 -1.71
C SER A 129 -14.20 5.23 -2.94
N HIS A 130 -13.23 4.63 -3.64
CA HIS A 130 -12.67 5.17 -4.89
C HIS A 130 -13.73 5.41 -5.98
N LYS A 131 -14.81 4.61 -5.99
CA LYS A 131 -15.90 4.77 -6.97
C LYS A 131 -16.68 6.06 -6.75
N GLU A 132 -17.10 6.29 -5.51
CA GLU A 132 -17.90 7.47 -5.14
C GLU A 132 -17.04 8.74 -5.11
N ALA A 133 -15.76 8.61 -4.77
CA ALA A 133 -14.80 9.71 -4.80
C ALA A 133 -14.39 10.13 -6.22
N GLY A 134 -14.77 9.38 -7.26
CA GLY A 134 -14.36 9.67 -8.64
C GLY A 134 -12.85 9.64 -8.83
N PHE A 135 -12.17 8.68 -8.18
CA PHE A 135 -10.70 8.60 -8.22
C PHE A 135 -10.20 8.21 -9.61
N GLU A 136 -9.25 9.00 -10.14
CA GLU A 136 -8.61 8.79 -11.43
C GLU A 136 -7.07 8.81 -11.27
N ASP A 137 -6.38 7.94 -12.02
CA ASP A 137 -4.93 7.78 -11.95
C ASP A 137 -4.22 7.69 -13.30
#